data_AF-A0A6I9WWA5-F1
#
_entry.id   AF-A0A6I9WWA5-F1
#
_cell.length_a   1.000
_cell.length_b   1.000
_cell.length_c   1.000
_cell.angle_alpha   90.00
_cell.angle_beta   90.00
_cell.angle_gamma   90.00
#
_symmetry.space_group_name_H-M   'P 1'
#
loop_
_entity.id
_entity.type
_entity.pdbx_description
1 polymer ?
#
loop_
_entity_poly.entity_id
_entity_poly.type
_entity_poly.pdbx_seq_one_letter_code
_entity_poly.pdbx_strand_id
1 'polypeptide(L)'
;MAPKNKENSKRKKQQMEDEGDEDYRKRRDRNNQAVKRSRVKSKLRTQQTLERVNQLKTENELLEEKIKMLNKELGFLKDLFLAHAGSSQHSINVQDIDLTALLAEEKSTEDSMKTTTKL
;
A
#
# COMPACT_ATOMS: atom_id res chain seq x y z
N MET A 1 79.75 -6.95 21.09
CA MET A 1 78.29 -6.73 20.93
C MET A 1 77.78 -7.69 19.86
N ALA A 2 76.86 -8.59 20.19
CA ALA A 2 76.32 -9.56 19.23
C ALA A 2 75.31 -8.87 18.28
N PRO A 3 75.30 -9.17 16.97
CA PRO A 3 74.40 -8.53 16.03
C PRO A 3 72.96 -8.99 16.26
N LYS A 4 72.03 -8.04 16.44
CA LYS A 4 70.59 -8.31 16.55
C LYS A 4 70.07 -8.88 15.22
N ASN A 5 69.41 -10.02 15.31
CA ASN A 5 68.81 -10.77 14.21
C ASN A 5 67.75 -9.93 13.45
N LYS A 6 68.15 -9.33 12.33
CA LYS A 6 67.28 -8.52 11.46
C LYS A 6 66.26 -9.36 10.69
N GLU A 7 66.44 -10.67 10.55
CA GLU A 7 65.51 -11.53 9.81
C GLU A 7 64.18 -11.74 10.55
N ASN A 8 64.22 -11.92 11.88
CA ASN A 8 63.00 -12.08 12.67
C ASN A 8 62.10 -10.84 12.66
N SER A 9 62.70 -9.65 12.60
CA SER A 9 61.91 -8.40 12.54
C SER A 9 61.24 -8.20 11.18
N LYS A 10 61.84 -8.68 10.08
CA LYS A 10 61.22 -8.66 8.75
C LYS A 10 60.05 -9.63 8.66
N ARG A 11 60.21 -10.86 9.17
CA ARG A 11 59.13 -11.88 9.20
C ARG A 11 57.92 -11.39 10.00
N LYS A 12 58.14 -10.77 11.16
CA LYS A 12 57.06 -10.22 11.99
C LYS A 12 56.32 -9.06 11.32
N LYS A 13 57.04 -8.20 10.58
CA LYS A 13 56.42 -7.10 9.82
C LYS A 13 55.57 -7.63 8.67
N GLN A 14 56.07 -8.63 7.95
CA GLN A 14 55.37 -9.25 6.82
C GLN A 14 54.11 -9.99 7.28
N GLN A 15 54.13 -10.63 8.45
CA GLN A 15 52.97 -11.29 9.05
C GLN A 15 51.88 -10.28 9.47
N MET A 16 52.24 -9.10 9.99
CA MET A 16 51.27 -8.05 10.31
C MET A 16 50.69 -7.37 9.07
N GLU A 17 51.47 -7.25 7.99
CA GLU A 17 50.97 -6.78 6.69
C GLU A 17 49.98 -7.79 6.08
N ASP A 18 50.26 -9.09 6.19
CA ASP A 18 49.37 -10.17 5.72
C ASP A 18 48.08 -10.28 6.57
N GLU A 19 48.18 -10.13 7.90
CA GLU A 19 47.01 -10.02 8.79
C GLU A 19 46.16 -8.77 8.47
N GLY A 20 46.79 -7.65 8.14
CA GLY A 20 46.10 -6.43 7.69
C GLY A 20 45.35 -6.62 6.37
N ASP A 21 45.91 -7.42 5.46
CA ASP A 21 45.27 -7.78 4.19
C ASP A 21 44.12 -8.79 4.39
N GLU A 22 44.26 -9.73 5.33
CA GLU A 22 43.20 -10.67 5.71
C GLU A 22 42.03 -9.95 6.41
N ASP A 23 42.32 -9.03 7.33
CA ASP A 23 41.32 -8.18 7.99
C ASP A 23 40.60 -7.28 6.99
N TYR A 24 41.33 -6.72 6.01
CA TYR A 24 40.73 -5.96 4.93
C TYR A 24 39.77 -6.81 4.11
N ARG A 25 40.17 -8.03 3.72
CA ARG A 25 39.29 -8.98 2.98
C ARG A 25 38.02 -9.29 3.76
N LYS A 26 38.12 -9.62 5.05
CA LYS A 26 36.95 -9.88 5.92
C LYS A 26 35.99 -8.68 5.99
N ARG A 27 36.51 -7.46 6.12
CA ARG A 27 35.70 -6.22 6.10
C ARG A 27 35.05 -6.01 4.74
N ARG A 28 35.78 -6.26 3.65
CA ARG A 28 35.28 -6.11 2.28
C ARG A 28 34.16 -7.09 1.98
N ASP A 29 34.33 -8.35 2.38
CA ASP A 29 33.31 -9.39 2.21
C ASP A 29 32.05 -9.08 3.02
N ARG A 30 32.21 -8.61 4.26
CA ARG A 30 31.08 -8.15 5.08
C ARG A 30 30.35 -6.97 4.43
N ASN A 31 31.07 -5.99 3.88
CA ASN A 31 30.46 -4.88 3.17
C ASN A 31 29.75 -5.35 1.89
N ASN A 32 30.37 -6.22 1.10
CA ASN A 32 29.77 -6.80 -0.10
C ASN A 32 28.46 -7.53 0.23
N GLN A 33 28.43 -8.29 1.32
CA GLN A 33 27.22 -8.94 1.81
C GLN A 33 26.17 -7.91 2.25
N ALA A 34 26.55 -6.86 2.98
CA ALA A 34 25.64 -5.80 3.41
C ALA A 34 25.02 -5.07 2.22
N VAL A 35 25.81 -4.76 1.18
CA VAL A 35 25.35 -4.12 -0.05
C VAL A 35 24.38 -5.04 -0.81
N LYS A 36 24.71 -6.33 -0.96
CA LYS A 36 23.79 -7.31 -1.57
C LYS A 36 22.46 -7.38 -0.82
N ARG A 37 22.50 -7.48 0.52
CA ARG A 37 21.29 -7.47 1.37
C ARG A 37 20.50 -6.18 1.22
N SER A 38 21.16 -5.02 1.20
CA SER A 38 20.51 -3.72 1.02
C SER A 38 19.79 -3.61 -0.32
N ARG A 39 20.45 -4.02 -1.42
CA ARG A 39 19.86 -4.05 -2.77
C ARG A 39 18.63 -4.96 -2.83
N VAL A 40 18.74 -6.18 -2.30
CA VAL A 40 17.62 -7.13 -2.27
C VAL A 40 16.46 -6.57 -1.45
N LYS A 41 16.75 -5.98 -0.28
CA LYS A 41 15.72 -5.35 0.57
C LYS A 41 15.01 -4.20 -0.14
N SER A 42 15.75 -3.36 -0.86
CA SER A 42 15.16 -2.26 -1.64
C SER A 42 14.26 -2.79 -2.77
N LYS A 43 14.74 -3.78 -3.53
CA LYS A 43 13.95 -4.42 -4.59
C LYS A 43 12.68 -5.08 -4.04
N LEU A 44 12.80 -5.81 -2.93
CA LEU A 44 11.67 -6.45 -2.27
C LEU A 44 10.64 -5.42 -1.78
N ARG A 45 11.09 -4.31 -1.19
CA ARG A 45 10.18 -3.25 -0.76
C ARG A 45 9.38 -2.70 -1.95
N THR A 46 10.03 -2.41 -3.07
CA THR A 46 9.34 -1.93 -4.28
C THR A 46 8.33 -2.95 -4.79
N GLN A 47 8.70 -4.23 -4.82
CA GLN A 47 7.80 -5.31 -5.23
C GLN A 47 6.58 -5.42 -4.30
N GLN A 48 6.79 -5.41 -2.98
CA GLN A 48 5.73 -5.45 -1.98
C GLN A 48 4.78 -4.24 -2.09
N THR A 49 5.32 -3.05 -2.35
CA THR A 49 4.50 -1.86 -2.58
C THR A 49 3.63 -2.01 -3.83
N LEU A 50 4.19 -2.51 -4.93
CA LEU A 50 3.45 -2.77 -6.16
C LEU A 50 2.32 -3.80 -5.94
N GLU A 51 2.63 -4.90 -5.27
CA GLU A 51 1.65 -5.93 -4.90
C GLU A 51 0.53 -5.35 -4.03
N ARG A 52 0.87 -4.54 -3.02
CA ARG A 52 -0.13 -3.91 -2.15
C ARG A 52 -1.02 -2.93 -2.91
N VAL A 53 -0.46 -2.15 -3.84
CA VAL A 53 -1.25 -1.26 -4.71
C VAL A 53 -2.21 -2.06 -5.58
N ASN A 54 -1.76 -3.17 -6.15
CA ASN A 54 -2.64 -4.03 -6.95
C ASN A 54 -3.75 -4.66 -6.10
N GLN A 55 -3.44 -5.15 -4.90
CA GLN A 55 -4.45 -5.66 -3.96
C GLN A 55 -5.51 -4.61 -3.62
N LEU A 56 -5.08 -3.38 -3.31
CA LEU A 56 -6.00 -2.28 -3.02
C LEU A 56 -6.87 -1.91 -4.21
N LYS A 57 -6.32 -1.95 -5.44
CA LYS A 57 -7.12 -1.74 -6.66
C LYS A 57 -8.20 -2.80 -6.82
N THR A 58 -7.84 -4.07 -6.68
CA THR A 58 -8.82 -5.16 -6.78
C THR A 58 -9.88 -5.09 -5.68
N GLU A 59 -9.49 -4.72 -4.46
CA GLU A 59 -10.44 -4.56 -3.35
C GLU A 59 -11.39 -3.39 -3.59
N ASN A 60 -10.89 -2.25 -4.10
CA ASN A 60 -11.73 -1.12 -4.48
C ASN A 60 -12.73 -1.49 -5.58
N GLU A 61 -12.31 -2.20 -6.62
CA GLU A 61 -13.21 -2.67 -7.70
C GLU A 61 -14.35 -3.53 -7.13
N LEU A 62 -14.04 -4.48 -6.25
CA LEU A 62 -15.04 -5.32 -5.59
C LEU A 62 -15.99 -4.51 -4.69
N LEU A 63 -15.47 -3.54 -3.96
CA LEU A 63 -16.28 -2.66 -3.11
C LEU A 63 -17.21 -1.78 -3.96
N GLU A 64 -16.73 -1.24 -5.08
CA GLU A 64 -17.55 -0.46 -6.02
C GLU A 64 -18.67 -1.30 -6.63
N GLU A 65 -18.39 -2.55 -7.01
CA GLU A 65 -19.43 -3.48 -7.49
C GLU A 65 -20.48 -3.77 -6.42
N LYS A 66 -20.04 -3.98 -5.17
CA LYS A 66 -20.95 -4.19 -4.05
C LYS A 66 -21.83 -2.97 -3.78
N ILE A 67 -21.28 -1.76 -3.83
CA ILE A 67 -22.05 -0.52 -3.70
C ILE A 67 -23.08 -0.42 -4.84
N LYS A 68 -22.67 -0.67 -6.08
CA LYS A 68 -23.58 -0.65 -7.23
C LYS A 68 -24.72 -1.66 -7.09
N MET A 69 -24.44 -2.86 -6.60
CA MET A 69 -25.45 -3.89 -6.36
C MET A 69 -26.44 -3.46 -5.27
N LEU A 70 -25.95 -3.01 -4.12
CA LEU A 70 -26.79 -2.53 -3.01
C LEU A 70 -27.65 -1.33 -3.42
N ASN A 71 -27.12 -0.41 -4.22
CA ASN A 71 -27.89 0.71 -4.75
C ASN A 71 -29.03 0.27 -5.67
N LYS A 72 -28.81 -0.77 -6.50
CA LYS A 72 -29.87 -1.36 -7.33
C LYS A 72 -30.93 -2.06 -6.48
N GLU A 73 -30.53 -2.83 -5.47
CA GLU A 73 -31.45 -3.49 -4.54
C GLU A 73 -32.30 -2.48 -3.78
N LEU A 74 -31.67 -1.39 -3.31
CA LEU A 74 -32.37 -0.30 -2.63
C LEU A 74 -33.34 0.43 -3.56
N GLY A 75 -32.92 0.72 -4.80
CA GLY A 75 -33.78 1.29 -5.83
C GLY A 75 -35.00 0.40 -6.12
N PHE A 76 -34.77 -0.90 -6.31
CA PHE A 76 -35.85 -1.87 -6.51
C PHE A 76 -36.84 -1.90 -5.34
N LEU A 77 -36.35 -1.86 -4.10
CA LEU A 77 -37.22 -1.85 -2.92
C LEU A 77 -38.03 -0.54 -2.81
N LYS A 78 -37.41 0.60 -3.14
CA LYS A 78 -38.10 1.90 -3.23
C LYS A 78 -39.22 1.87 -4.28
N ASP A 79 -38.93 1.36 -5.47
CA ASP A 79 -39.91 1.25 -6.56
C ASP A 79 -41.06 0.31 -6.19
N LEU A 80 -40.76 -0.82 -5.55
CA LEU A 80 -41.77 -1.77 -5.07
C LEU A 80 -42.69 -1.14 -4.02
N PHE A 81 -42.13 -0.38 -3.07
CA PHE A 81 -42.92 0.30 -2.04
C PHE A 81 -43.83 1.38 -2.64
N LEU A 82 -43.31 2.19 -3.58
CA LEU A 82 -44.09 3.21 -4.30
C LEU A 82 -45.24 2.58 -5.12
N ALA A 83 -44.99 1.48 -5.82
CA ALA A 83 -46.00 0.77 -6.59
C ALA A 83 -47.12 0.19 -5.70
N HIS A 84 -46.76 -0.37 -4.54
CA HIS A 84 -47.74 -0.96 -3.61
C HIS A 84 -48.54 0.10 -2.83
N ALA A 85 -47.89 1.19 -2.42
CA ALA A 85 -48.56 2.33 -1.80
C ALA A 85 -49.51 3.04 -2.77
N GLY A 86 -49.19 3.09 -4.08
CA GLY A 86 -50.07 3.63 -5.11
C GLY A 86 -51.29 2.75 -5.45
N SER A 87 -51.23 1.44 -5.17
CA SER A 87 -52.32 0.49 -5.45
C SER A 87 -53.25 0.23 -4.26
N SER A 88 -52.86 0.65 -3.05
CA SER A 88 -53.64 0.44 -1.84
C SER A 88 -54.58 1.61 -1.65
N GLN A 89 -55.90 1.38 -1.61
CA GLN A 89 -56.93 2.42 -1.35
C GLN A 89 -56.84 3.08 0.05
N HIS A 90 -55.71 2.97 0.75
CA HIS A 90 -55.47 3.68 2.00
C HIS A 90 -54.55 4.87 1.72
N SER A 91 -55.19 6.03 1.62
CA SER A 91 -54.61 7.36 1.54
C SER A 91 -53.64 7.63 2.70
N ILE A 92 -52.38 7.25 2.55
CA ILE A 92 -51.28 8.00 3.15
C ILE A 92 -50.86 8.97 2.05
N ASN A 93 -51.19 10.24 2.21
CA ASN A 93 -50.89 11.25 1.22
C ASN A 93 -49.38 11.54 1.23
N VAL A 94 -48.60 10.75 0.49
CA VAL A 94 -47.13 10.85 0.40
C VAL A 94 -46.68 12.16 -0.27
N GLN A 95 -47.61 12.92 -0.85
CA GLN A 95 -47.37 14.22 -1.47
C GLN A 95 -46.86 15.28 -0.46
N ASP A 96 -47.11 15.09 0.85
CA ASP A 96 -46.66 16.02 1.90
C ASP A 96 -45.24 15.74 2.41
N ILE A 97 -44.62 14.62 2.02
CA ILE A 97 -43.20 14.39 2.26
C ILE A 97 -42.51 14.81 0.97
N ASP A 98 -42.03 16.06 0.91
CA ASP A 98 -41.22 16.57 -0.20
C ASP A 98 -39.88 15.80 -0.26
N LEU A 99 -39.96 14.58 -0.80
CA LEU A 99 -38.86 13.66 -1.04
C LEU A 99 -37.94 14.20 -2.13
N THR A 100 -38.42 15.09 -2.99
CA THR A 100 -37.62 15.81 -4.00
C THR A 100 -36.59 16.74 -3.38
N ALA A 101 -36.92 17.42 -2.28
CA ALA A 101 -35.96 18.22 -1.51
C ALA A 101 -34.88 17.34 -0.85
N LEU A 102 -35.25 16.16 -0.36
CA LEU A 102 -34.32 15.17 0.23
C LEU A 102 -33.40 14.50 -0.80
N LEU A 103 -33.85 14.40 -2.06
CA LEU A 103 -33.07 13.90 -3.19
C LEU A 103 -32.09 14.93 -3.76
N ALA A 104 -32.24 16.22 -3.43
CA ALA A 104 -31.36 17.29 -3.91
C ALA A 104 -30.01 17.34 -3.14
N GLU A 105 -29.94 16.76 -1.94
CA GLU A 105 -28.70 16.73 -1.13
C GLU A 105 -27.63 15.76 -1.65
N GLU A 106 -28.00 14.79 -2.50
CA GLU A 106 -27.04 13.81 -3.07
C GLU A 106 -26.05 14.41 -4.08
N LYS A 107 -26.30 15.61 -4.63
CA LYS A 107 -25.33 16.24 -5.55
C LYS A 107 -24.07 16.78 -4.86
N SER A 108 -24.08 16.93 -3.53
CA SER A 108 -22.95 17.50 -2.78
C SER A 108 -21.84 16.50 -2.45
N THR A 109 -22.14 15.19 -2.46
CA THR A 109 -21.21 14.14 -2.00
C THR A 109 -20.29 13.65 -3.11
N GLU A 110 -20.75 13.66 -4.37
CA GLU A 110 -19.94 13.29 -5.55
C GLU A 110 -18.74 14.23 -5.79
N ASP A 111 -18.88 15.53 -5.50
CA ASP A 111 -17.81 16.51 -5.73
C ASP A 111 -16.70 16.45 -4.66
N SER A 112 -17.01 15.93 -3.47
CA SER A 112 -16.04 15.78 -2.38
C SER A 112 -15.07 14.61 -2.61
N MET A 113 -15.47 13.59 -3.39
CA MET A 113 -14.60 12.44 -3.71
C MET A 113 -13.64 12.70 -4.88
N LYS A 114 -13.95 13.64 -5.79
CA LYS A 114 -13.07 14.03 -6.91
C LYS A 114 -11.93 14.95 -6.50
N THR A 115 -12.07 15.68 -5.40
CA THR A 115 -11.03 16.61 -4.90
C THR A 115 -9.90 15.87 -4.16
N THR A 116 -10.17 14.72 -3.54
CA THR A 116 -9.17 13.94 -2.80
C THR A 116 -8.28 13.05 -3.68
N THR A 117 -8.66 12.84 -4.95
CA THR A 117 -7.91 12.04 -5.93
C THR A 117 -6.95 12.86 -6.80
N LYS A 118 -6.95 14.20 -6.69
CA LYS A 118 -5.98 15.09 -7.35
C LYS A 118 -4.92 15.56 -6.35
N LEU A 119 -3.89 14.75 -6.12
CA LEU A 119 -2.59 15.19 -5.63
C LEU A 119 -1.48 14.33 -6.27
#